data_AF-A0A259DGQ7-F1
#
_entry.id   AF-A0A259DGQ7-F1
#
_cell.length_a   1.000
_cell.length_b   1.000
_cell.length_c   1.000
_cell.angle_alpha   90.00
_cell.angle_beta   90.00
_cell.angle_gamma   90.00
#
_symmetry.space_group_name_H-M   'P 1'
#
loop_
_entity.id
_entity.type
_entity.pdbx_description
1 polymer ?
#
loop_
_entity_poly.entity_id
_entity_poly.type
_entity_poly.pdbx_seq_one_letter_code
_entity_poly.pdbx_strand_id
1 'polypeptide(L)'
;SKIGSTIVIDRMTADGARLPSEIQTSWGMVSTDTQWSRLLNFSPSLPLWPEQLSTTWAKQFNTKYSIAGYSGSQMNWQEYMSVQGWEKITVPAGEFVALRFQTLINYESDDPNKVDCIRKETVWFAPQIGRWVAREASGSYQIQGQIGAVILEGSYQWQLSSYK
;
A
#
# COMPACT_ATOMS: atom_id res chain seq x y z
N SER A 1 18.52 17.92 -18.37
CA SER A 1 17.91 16.62 -18.05
C SER A 1 18.15 16.26 -16.59
N LYS A 2 17.12 16.27 -15.74
CA LYS A 2 17.18 15.54 -14.46
C LYS A 2 16.57 14.17 -14.73
N ILE A 3 17.42 13.18 -14.97
CA ILE A 3 17.01 11.77 -14.89
C ILE A 3 16.75 11.55 -13.39
N GLY A 4 15.47 11.55 -12.98
CA GLY A 4 15.11 11.15 -11.62
C GLY A 4 15.54 9.70 -11.45
N SER A 5 16.45 9.42 -10.53
CA SER A 5 16.93 8.06 -10.26
C SER A 5 15.77 7.21 -9.77
N THR A 6 15.29 6.30 -10.62
CA THR A 6 14.34 5.27 -10.21
C THR A 6 15.00 4.38 -9.16
N ILE A 7 14.30 4.11 -8.06
CA ILE A 7 14.74 3.19 -7.02
C ILE A 7 14.05 1.85 -7.27
N VAL A 8 14.85 0.79 -7.40
CA VAL A 8 14.36 -0.58 -7.60
C VAL A 8 14.66 -1.37 -6.33
N ILE A 9 13.64 -2.00 -5.76
CA ILE A 9 13.77 -2.85 -4.59
C ILE A 9 13.49 -4.28 -5.04
N ASP A 10 14.56 -5.05 -5.14
CA ASP A 10 14.46 -6.47 -5.47
C ASP A 10 13.95 -7.26 -4.26
N ARG A 11 13.02 -8.15 -4.54
CA ARG A 11 12.35 -8.97 -3.53
C ARG A 11 12.66 -10.44 -3.79
N MET A 12 12.84 -11.18 -2.71
CA MET A 12 13.00 -12.63 -2.75
C MET A 12 12.23 -13.28 -1.61
N THR A 13 11.78 -14.50 -1.83
CA THR A 13 11.28 -15.38 -0.77
C THR A 13 12.44 -15.89 0.09
N ALA A 14 12.13 -16.50 1.24
CA ALA A 14 13.14 -17.03 2.16
C ALA A 14 13.99 -18.16 1.55
N ASP A 15 13.45 -18.90 0.59
CA ASP A 15 14.13 -19.94 -0.20
C ASP A 15 14.87 -19.37 -1.44
N GLY A 16 14.88 -18.05 -1.63
CA GLY A 16 15.66 -17.38 -2.67
C GLY A 16 14.96 -17.24 -4.03
N ALA A 17 13.68 -17.61 -4.14
CA ALA A 17 12.91 -17.35 -5.35
C ALA A 17 12.68 -15.85 -5.54
N ARG A 18 12.89 -15.36 -6.76
CA ARG A 18 12.71 -13.94 -7.08
C ARG A 18 11.22 -13.60 -7.12
N LEU A 19 10.86 -12.52 -6.44
CA LEU A 19 9.55 -11.89 -6.50
C LEU A 19 9.62 -10.65 -7.40
N PRO A 20 8.47 -10.16 -7.91
CA PRO A 20 8.44 -8.88 -8.62
C PRO A 20 9.05 -7.74 -7.79
N SER A 21 9.90 -6.94 -8.43
CA SER A 21 10.55 -5.79 -7.77
C SER A 21 9.55 -4.64 -7.59
N GLU A 22 9.70 -3.91 -6.49
CA GLU A 22 9.01 -2.64 -6.28
C GLU A 22 9.80 -1.53 -6.98
N ILE A 23 9.09 -0.59 -7.62
CA ILE A 23 9.70 0.53 -8.34
C ILE A 23 9.21 1.83 -7.72
N GLN A 24 10.13 2.70 -7.33
CA GLN A 24 9.82 4.03 -6.81
C GLN A 24 10.44 5.13 -7.70
N THR A 25 9.66 6.16 -8.03
CA THR A 25 10.11 7.32 -8.85
C THR A 25 10.98 8.28 -8.04
N SER A 26 10.75 8.33 -6.74
CA SER A 26 11.61 8.90 -5.71
C SER A 26 11.38 8.11 -4.41
N TRP A 27 12.25 8.28 -3.42
CA TRP A 27 12.10 7.56 -2.15
C TRP A 27 10.73 7.83 -1.51
N GLY A 28 9.94 6.77 -1.36
CA GLY A 28 8.58 6.81 -0.83
C GLY A 28 7.48 7.00 -1.87
N MET A 29 7.79 7.24 -3.14
CA MET A 29 6.81 7.40 -4.22
C MET A 29 6.78 6.18 -5.12
N VAL A 30 5.86 5.25 -4.90
CA VAL A 30 5.75 4.00 -5.64
C VAL A 30 5.08 4.17 -7.00
N SER A 31 5.72 3.70 -8.06
CA SER A 31 5.11 3.53 -9.39
C SER A 31 4.73 2.09 -9.68
N THR A 32 5.38 1.11 -9.03
CA THR A 32 5.04 -0.32 -9.15
C THR A 32 5.00 -0.92 -7.76
N ASP A 33 3.79 -1.26 -7.33
CA ASP A 33 3.47 -1.74 -5.98
C ASP A 33 3.19 -3.22 -5.97
N THR A 34 3.87 -3.89 -5.05
CA THR A 34 3.98 -5.34 -4.95
C THR A 34 3.26 -5.87 -3.69
N GLN A 35 2.54 -5.00 -2.97
CA GLN A 35 1.84 -5.35 -1.73
C GLN A 35 0.45 -5.97 -1.93
N TRP A 36 -0.06 -5.90 -3.16
CA TRP A 36 -1.35 -6.47 -3.58
C TRP A 36 -1.16 -7.88 -4.14
N SER A 37 -2.26 -8.65 -4.24
CA SER A 37 -2.23 -10.00 -4.83
C SER A 37 -1.79 -10.00 -6.29
N ARG A 38 -1.98 -8.87 -7.00
CA ARG A 38 -1.44 -8.60 -8.33
C ARG A 38 -0.55 -7.37 -8.28
N LEU A 39 0.42 -7.33 -9.19
CA LEU A 39 1.33 -6.19 -9.33
C LEU A 39 0.56 -4.98 -9.88
N LEU A 40 0.53 -3.89 -9.11
CA LEU A 40 -0.16 -2.67 -9.50
C LEU A 40 0.85 -1.64 -10.00
N ASN A 41 0.54 -0.96 -11.10
CA ASN A 41 1.33 0.17 -11.59
C ASN A 41 0.53 1.46 -11.44
N PHE A 42 1.10 2.45 -10.76
CA PHE A 42 0.47 3.75 -10.52
C PHE A 42 1.01 4.82 -11.46
N SER A 43 0.11 5.65 -11.98
CA SER A 43 0.45 6.80 -12.81
C SER A 43 -0.55 7.94 -12.59
N PRO A 44 -0.19 9.01 -11.85
CA PRO A 44 1.11 9.26 -11.21
C PRO A 44 1.45 8.30 -10.06
N SER A 45 2.74 8.24 -9.70
CA SER A 45 3.22 7.47 -8.53
C SER A 45 2.58 7.94 -7.23
N LEU A 46 2.38 7.01 -6.31
CA LEU A 46 1.64 7.20 -5.06
C LEU A 46 2.59 7.16 -3.85
N PRO A 47 2.38 7.93 -2.78
CA PRO A 47 3.21 7.81 -1.59
C PRO A 47 2.92 6.50 -0.83
N LEU A 48 3.95 5.77 -0.43
CA LEU A 48 3.84 4.56 0.40
C LEU A 48 3.59 4.86 1.89
N TRP A 49 3.88 6.09 2.32
CA TRP A 49 3.74 6.56 3.69
C TRP A 49 3.56 8.09 3.71
N PRO A 50 3.18 8.70 4.85
CA PRO A 50 2.96 10.13 4.96
C PRO A 50 4.13 10.96 4.43
N GLU A 51 3.84 11.95 3.57
CA GLU A 51 4.87 12.85 3.00
C GLU A 51 5.52 13.74 4.07
N GLN A 52 4.88 13.88 5.24
CA GLN A 52 5.41 14.60 6.39
C GLN A 52 5.18 13.76 7.65
N LEU A 53 6.21 13.69 8.49
CA LEU A 53 6.17 12.93 9.75
C LEU A 53 5.54 13.76 10.90
N SER A 54 4.39 14.37 10.62
CA SER A 54 3.62 15.18 11.58
C SER A 54 2.39 14.41 12.06
N THR A 55 2.06 14.53 13.35
CA THR A 55 0.88 13.87 13.96
C THR A 55 -0.46 14.40 13.47
N THR A 56 -0.47 15.56 12.80
CA THR A 56 -1.68 16.17 12.22
C THR A 56 -1.79 15.96 10.71
N TRP A 57 -0.86 15.25 10.10
CA TRP A 57 -0.83 15.09 8.66
C TRP A 57 -1.94 14.16 8.19
N ALA A 58 -2.71 14.62 7.21
CA ALA A 58 -3.63 13.81 6.44
C ALA A 58 -3.73 14.37 5.02
N LYS A 59 -3.90 13.50 4.03
CA LYS A 59 -4.02 13.90 2.63
C LYS A 59 -4.79 12.87 1.82
N GLN A 60 -5.53 13.37 0.83
CA GLN A 60 -6.15 12.55 -0.19
C GLN A 60 -5.30 12.54 -1.45
N PHE A 61 -5.17 11.38 -2.06
CA PHE A 61 -4.54 11.15 -3.36
C PHE A 61 -5.58 10.57 -4.31
N ASN A 62 -5.63 11.10 -5.53
CA ASN A 62 -6.38 10.50 -6.62
C ASN A 62 -5.38 10.16 -7.71
N THR A 63 -5.33 8.91 -8.11
CA THR A 63 -4.45 8.43 -9.18
C THR A 63 -5.18 7.40 -10.04
N LYS A 64 -4.47 6.91 -11.04
CA LYS A 64 -4.88 5.82 -11.88
C LYS A 64 -3.93 4.66 -11.67
N TYR A 65 -4.45 3.44 -11.74
CA TYR A 65 -3.64 2.25 -11.64
C TYR A 65 -3.96 1.25 -12.77
N SER A 66 -2.99 0.41 -13.11
CA SER A 66 -3.16 -0.73 -13.99
C SER A 66 -2.57 -1.98 -13.36
N ILE A 67 -3.02 -3.14 -13.83
CA ILE A 67 -2.51 -4.45 -13.39
C ILE A 67 -1.42 -4.88 -14.37
N ALA A 68 -0.23 -5.19 -13.88
CA ALA A 68 0.86 -5.63 -14.74
C ALA A 68 0.50 -6.92 -15.49
N GLY A 69 0.87 -6.98 -16.78
CA GLY A 69 0.55 -8.11 -17.65
C GLY A 69 -0.87 -8.10 -18.22
N TYR A 70 -1.71 -7.12 -17.86
CA TYR A 70 -3.04 -6.93 -18.42
C TYR A 70 -3.08 -5.65 -19.27
N SER A 71 -3.56 -5.75 -20.51
CA SER A 71 -3.71 -4.63 -21.45
C SER A 71 -4.94 -3.75 -21.19
N GLY A 72 -5.53 -3.85 -20.00
CA GLY A 72 -6.74 -3.13 -19.63
C GLY A 72 -6.54 -1.63 -19.47
N SER A 73 -7.66 -0.90 -19.47
CA SER A 73 -7.70 0.53 -19.18
C SER A 73 -7.26 0.85 -17.75
N GLN A 74 -6.75 2.06 -17.56
CA GLN A 74 -6.39 2.57 -16.24
C GLN A 74 -7.62 2.76 -15.34
N MET A 75 -7.63 2.06 -14.21
CA MET A 75 -8.70 2.07 -13.21
C MET A 75 -8.50 3.20 -12.20
N ASN A 76 -9.60 3.73 -11.68
CA ASN A 76 -9.58 4.79 -10.68
C ASN A 76 -9.05 4.29 -9.32
N TRP A 77 -8.26 5.15 -8.69
CA TRP A 77 -7.78 4.96 -7.33
C TRP A 77 -7.92 6.26 -6.54
N GLN A 78 -8.59 6.18 -5.40
CA GLN A 78 -8.69 7.25 -4.44
C GLN A 78 -8.24 6.75 -3.08
N GLU A 79 -7.28 7.43 -2.49
CA GLU A 79 -6.72 7.07 -1.21
C GLU A 79 -6.76 8.25 -0.25
N TYR A 80 -7.25 8.02 0.95
CA TYR A 80 -7.15 8.96 2.06
C TYR A 80 -6.21 8.39 3.11
N MET A 81 -5.09 9.08 3.33
CA MET A 81 -4.07 8.69 4.29
C MET A 81 -4.06 9.69 5.46
N SER A 82 -4.02 9.20 6.71
CA SER A 82 -4.01 10.03 7.91
C SER A 82 -3.14 9.45 9.02
N VAL A 83 -2.29 10.31 9.59
CA VAL A 83 -1.45 9.94 10.73
C VAL A 83 -2.28 9.84 12.01
N GLN A 84 -2.05 8.76 12.76
CA GLN A 84 -2.69 8.50 14.05
C GLN A 84 -1.79 8.87 15.24
N GLY A 85 -0.48 8.95 15.01
CA GLY A 85 0.50 9.36 16.01
C GLY A 85 1.75 8.50 16.01
N TRP A 86 2.68 8.85 16.90
CA TRP A 86 3.87 8.05 17.18
C TRP A 86 3.56 7.06 18.30
N GLU A 87 3.95 5.81 18.12
CA GLU A 87 3.85 4.81 19.18
C GLU A 87 5.01 3.84 19.16
N LYS A 88 5.23 3.23 20.32
CA LYS A 88 6.23 2.21 20.54
C LYS A 88 5.60 0.85 20.21
N ILE A 89 6.19 0.10 19.28
CA ILE A 89 5.70 -1.20 18.83
C ILE A 89 6.78 -2.26 18.96
N THR A 90 6.39 -3.46 19.41
CA THR A 90 7.25 -4.65 19.47
C THR A 90 6.81 -5.63 18.39
N VAL A 91 7.76 -6.05 17.57
CA VAL A 91 7.60 -7.07 16.51
C VAL A 91 8.73 -8.11 16.66
N PRO A 92 8.72 -9.24 15.94
CA PRO A 92 9.77 -10.24 16.09
C PRO A 92 11.19 -9.70 15.78
N ALA A 93 11.31 -8.69 14.93
CA ALA A 93 12.58 -8.00 14.65
C ALA A 93 13.07 -7.07 15.78
N GLY A 94 12.30 -6.87 16.85
CA GLY A 94 12.65 -6.02 17.99
C GLY A 94 11.64 -4.91 18.24
N GLU A 95 12.13 -3.84 18.88
CA GLU A 95 11.31 -2.74 19.37
C GLU A 95 11.59 -1.46 18.58
N PHE A 96 10.53 -0.77 18.16
CA PHE A 96 10.62 0.41 17.30
C PHE A 96 9.71 1.53 17.81
N VAL A 97 10.17 2.77 17.64
CA VAL A 97 9.28 3.94 17.60
C VAL A 97 8.81 4.10 16.16
N ALA A 98 7.51 4.00 15.93
CA ALA A 98 6.91 4.02 14.61
C ALA A 98 5.80 5.07 14.51
N LEU A 99 5.68 5.69 13.34
CA LEU A 99 4.55 6.54 12.97
C LEU A 99 3.43 5.62 12.52
N ARG A 100 2.36 5.54 13.30
CA ARG A 100 1.14 4.83 12.91
C ARG A 100 0.31 5.73 12.02
N PHE A 101 -0.05 5.25 10.84
CA PHE A 101 -1.00 5.91 9.97
C PHE A 101 -2.04 4.92 9.44
N GLN A 102 -3.16 5.46 8.98
CA GLN A 102 -4.24 4.70 8.38
C GLN A 102 -4.48 5.18 6.96
N THR A 103 -4.85 4.23 6.12
CA THR A 103 -5.18 4.48 4.73
C THR A 103 -6.54 3.88 4.41
N LEU A 104 -7.46 4.69 3.89
CA LEU A 104 -8.72 4.25 3.31
C LEU A 104 -8.64 4.41 1.79
N ILE A 105 -8.76 3.30 1.07
CA ILE A 105 -8.60 3.21 -0.37
C ILE A 105 -9.94 2.85 -0.98
N ASN A 106 -10.46 3.70 -1.86
CA ASN A 106 -11.56 3.40 -2.76
C ASN A 106 -10.97 3.16 -4.15
N TYR A 107 -11.14 1.97 -4.69
CA TYR A 107 -10.55 1.60 -5.98
C TYR A 107 -11.60 0.99 -6.91
N GLU A 108 -11.41 1.18 -8.20
CA GLU A 108 -12.18 0.48 -9.23
C GLU A 108 -11.58 -0.91 -9.44
N SER A 109 -12.40 -1.97 -9.43
CA SER A 109 -11.93 -3.35 -9.61
C SER A 109 -11.81 -3.72 -11.08
N ASP A 110 -10.89 -4.64 -11.39
CA ASP A 110 -10.81 -5.27 -12.71
C ASP A 110 -11.92 -6.30 -12.97
N ASP A 111 -12.63 -6.72 -11.91
CA ASP A 111 -13.87 -7.49 -12.04
C ASP A 111 -15.05 -6.51 -12.15
N PRO A 112 -15.72 -6.42 -13.32
CA PRO A 112 -16.80 -5.46 -13.55
C PRO A 112 -18.02 -5.72 -12.66
N ASN A 113 -18.13 -6.89 -12.04
CA ASN A 113 -19.22 -7.18 -11.09
C ASN A 113 -18.96 -6.59 -9.70
N LYS A 114 -17.71 -6.23 -9.37
CA LYS A 114 -17.35 -5.66 -8.07
C LYS A 114 -17.40 -4.14 -8.13
N VAL A 115 -18.25 -3.56 -7.28
CA VAL A 115 -18.42 -2.12 -7.12
C VAL A 115 -18.17 -1.72 -5.67
N ASP A 116 -18.00 -0.42 -5.43
CA ASP A 116 -17.75 0.14 -4.08
C ASP A 116 -16.62 -0.59 -3.34
N CYS A 117 -15.52 -0.88 -4.05
CA CYS A 117 -14.39 -1.59 -3.47
C CYS A 117 -13.61 -0.66 -2.53
N ILE A 118 -13.50 -1.10 -1.28
CA ILE A 118 -12.84 -0.39 -0.20
C ILE A 118 -11.73 -1.29 0.35
N ARG A 119 -10.56 -0.72 0.58
CA ARG A 119 -9.51 -1.32 1.40
C ARG A 119 -9.12 -0.38 2.52
N LYS A 120 -8.92 -0.92 3.71
CA LYS A 120 -8.43 -0.21 4.89
C LYS A 120 -7.09 -0.79 5.29
N GLU A 121 -6.13 0.07 5.53
CA GLU A 121 -4.82 -0.31 6.00
C GLU A 121 -4.46 0.48 7.26
N THR A 122 -3.79 -0.20 8.20
CA THR A 122 -3.08 0.44 9.30
C THR A 122 -1.61 0.05 9.19
N VAL A 123 -0.72 1.03 9.20
CA VAL A 123 0.71 0.82 8.94
C VAL A 123 1.52 1.50 10.03
N TRP A 124 2.53 0.78 10.52
CA TRP A 124 3.52 1.29 11.47
C TRP A 124 4.83 1.56 10.73
N PHE A 125 5.04 2.79 10.31
CA PHE A 125 6.24 3.20 9.59
C PHE A 125 7.37 3.55 10.55
N ALA A 126 8.54 2.94 10.37
CA ALA A 126 9.75 3.18 11.15
C ALA A 126 10.78 3.93 10.26
N PRO A 127 10.90 5.27 10.37
CA PRO A 127 11.82 6.04 9.53
C PRO A 127 13.28 5.60 9.65
N GLN A 128 13.68 5.09 10.82
CA GLN A 128 15.04 4.60 11.11
C GLN A 128 15.47 3.44 10.21
N ILE A 129 14.53 2.66 9.68
CA ILE A 129 14.79 1.61 8.68
C ILE A 129 14.16 1.95 7.32
N GLY A 130 13.54 3.14 7.21
CA GLY A 130 12.88 3.61 6.00
C GLY A 130 11.73 2.73 5.49
N ARG A 131 11.13 1.92 6.37
CA ARG A 131 10.11 0.92 6.03
C ARG A 131 9.12 0.70 7.16
N TRP A 132 8.02 0.01 6.87
CA TRP A 132 7.06 -0.40 7.88
C TRP A 132 7.59 -1.60 8.67
N VAL A 133 7.25 -1.64 9.95
CA VAL A 133 7.57 -2.75 10.87
C VAL A 133 6.35 -3.63 11.15
N ALA A 134 5.15 -3.08 11.00
CA ALA A 134 3.90 -3.83 11.00
C ALA A 134 2.90 -3.22 10.03
N ARG A 135 1.99 -4.04 9.52
CA ARG A 135 0.88 -3.63 8.66
C ARG A 135 -0.32 -4.53 8.88
N GLU A 136 -1.50 -3.94 8.82
CA GLU A 136 -2.78 -4.61 8.82
C GLU A 136 -3.56 -4.16 7.59
N ALA A 137 -4.30 -5.08 6.98
CA ALA A 137 -5.16 -4.76 5.86
C ALA A 137 -6.45 -5.56 5.90
N SER A 138 -7.54 -4.91 5.51
CA SER A 138 -8.86 -5.52 5.30
C SER A 138 -9.50 -4.89 4.08
N GLY A 139 -10.38 -5.62 3.41
CA GLY A 139 -11.08 -5.16 2.22
C GLY A 139 -12.56 -5.45 2.27
N SER A 140 -13.32 -4.79 1.40
CA SER A 140 -14.74 -5.03 1.23
C SER A 140 -15.22 -4.53 -0.12
N TYR A 141 -16.28 -5.13 -0.66
CA TYR A 141 -16.90 -4.70 -1.91
C TYR A 141 -18.39 -5.04 -1.95
N GLN A 142 -19.11 -4.52 -2.94
CA GLN A 142 -20.47 -4.91 -3.27
C GLN A 142 -20.52 -5.56 -4.66
N ILE A 143 -21.54 -6.39 -4.90
CA ILE A 143 -21.80 -6.93 -6.24
C ILE A 143 -22.81 -6.03 -6.95
N GLN A 144 -22.51 -5.67 -8.19
CA GLN A 144 -23.39 -4.85 -9.01
C GLN A 144 -24.80 -5.46 -9.10
N GLY A 145 -25.81 -4.67 -8.77
CA GLY A 145 -27.21 -5.10 -8.79
C GLY A 145 -27.64 -5.98 -7.60
N GLN A 146 -26.74 -6.36 -6.70
CA GLN A 146 -27.10 -7.07 -5.47
C GLN A 146 -27.51 -6.07 -4.39
N ILE A 147 -28.74 -6.22 -3.89
CA ILE A 147 -29.21 -5.49 -2.70
C ILE A 147 -28.87 -6.32 -1.48
N GLY A 148 -28.07 -5.79 -0.55
CA GLY A 148 -27.73 -6.51 0.67
C GLY A 148 -26.51 -5.96 1.39
N ALA A 149 -25.97 -6.77 2.31
CA ALA A 149 -24.78 -6.44 3.06
C ALA A 149 -23.53 -6.41 2.17
N VAL A 150 -22.57 -5.56 2.54
CA VAL A 150 -21.24 -5.49 1.95
C VAL A 150 -20.52 -6.83 2.15
N ILE A 151 -19.80 -7.30 1.13
CA ILE A 151 -18.97 -8.49 1.20
C ILE A 151 -17.61 -8.11 1.77
N LEU A 152 -17.18 -8.82 2.81
CA LEU A 152 -15.87 -8.62 3.44
C LEU A 152 -14.82 -9.51 2.77
N GLU A 153 -13.67 -8.93 2.48
CA GLU A 153 -12.49 -9.67 2.03
C GLU A 153 -11.67 -10.16 3.23
N GLY A 154 -10.66 -10.98 2.95
CA GLY A 154 -9.71 -11.45 3.96
C GLY A 154 -9.04 -10.30 4.70
N SER A 155 -8.85 -10.48 6.00
CA SER A 155 -8.07 -9.57 6.85
C SER A 155 -6.71 -10.19 7.13
N TYR A 156 -5.65 -9.38 7.02
CA TYR A 156 -4.27 -9.84 7.07
C TYR A 156 -3.44 -8.92 7.95
N GLN A 157 -2.45 -9.50 8.61
CA GLN A 157 -1.48 -8.79 9.43
C GLN A 157 -0.07 -9.29 9.10
N TRP A 158 0.88 -8.36 9.00
CA TRP A 158 2.29 -8.63 8.77
C TRP A 158 3.13 -7.92 9.83
N GLN A 159 4.20 -8.58 10.26
CA GLN A 159 5.18 -8.04 11.18
C GLN A 159 6.58 -8.32 10.65
N LEU A 160 7.47 -7.35 10.81
CA LEU A 160 8.86 -7.48 10.44
C LEU A 160 9.53 -8.54 11.31
N SER A 161 10.09 -9.56 10.67
CA SER A 161 10.77 -10.67 11.36
C SER A 161 12.25 -10.40 11.61
N SER A 162 12.93 -9.72 10.70
CA SER A 162 14.33 -9.31 10.82
C SER A 162 14.68 -8.19 9.83
N TYR A 163 15.76 -7.47 10.08
CA TYR A 163 16.35 -6.46 9.18
C TYR A 163 17.86 -6.34 9.44
N LYS A 164 18.59 -5.71 8.52
CA LYS A 164 20.05 -5.48 8.61
C LYS A 164 20.36 -4.00 8.48
#